data_AF-A0A2M7NYE9-F1
#
_entry.id   AF-A0A2M7NYE9-F1
#
_cell.length_a   1.000
_cell.length_b   1.000
_cell.length_c   1.000
_cell.angle_alpha   90.00
_cell.angle_beta   90.00
_cell.angle_gamma   90.00
#
_symmetry.space_group_name_H-M   'P 1'
#
loop_
_entity.id
_entity.type
_entity.pdbx_description
1 polymer ?
#
loop_
_entity_poly.entity_id
_entity_poly.type
_entity_poly.pdbx_seq_one_letter_code
_entity_poly.pdbx_strand_id
1 'polypeptide(L)'
;MKNKSSFVLAGIVMCAFMPVFSGSLRAASLRDVVINEIAWMGTAASTYDEWIELYNTTGDTITLTNWTLSSADGTPSITLSGSIAPYGYFLLERSDDNTVSDISADQIYTGALGDAGEDFSLKDSSDTVIDRV
;
A
#
# COMPACT_ATOMS: atom_id res chain seq x y z
N MET A 1 15.23 56.20 47.20
CA MET A 1 15.77 54.88 46.83
C MET A 1 14.66 54.08 46.17
N LYS A 2 14.99 53.53 44.99
CA LYS A 2 14.46 52.38 44.20
C LYS A 2 13.24 51.64 44.83
N ASN A 3 12.24 51.17 44.07
CA ASN A 3 12.31 49.95 43.24
C ASN A 3 11.14 49.89 42.23
N LYS A 4 11.45 49.55 40.98
CA LYS A 4 10.49 49.38 39.87
C LYS A 4 10.01 47.92 39.87
N SER A 5 8.70 47.69 39.88
CA SER A 5 8.13 46.35 39.68
C SER A 5 8.13 46.02 38.19
N SER A 6 9.02 45.11 37.79
CA SER A 6 9.12 44.62 36.41
C SER A 6 8.23 43.38 36.27
N PHE A 7 7.24 43.47 35.38
CA PHE A 7 6.50 42.31 34.86
C PHE A 7 7.46 41.45 34.05
N VAL A 8 7.60 40.18 34.41
CA VAL A 8 8.23 39.19 33.53
C VAL A 8 7.14 38.24 33.07
N LEU A 9 6.69 38.43 31.82
CA LEU A 9 5.92 37.44 31.08
C LEU A 9 6.92 36.36 30.63
N ALA A 10 6.89 35.19 31.26
CA ALA A 10 7.62 34.03 30.75
C ALA A 10 6.83 33.44 29.58
N GLY A 11 7.20 33.82 28.35
CA GLY A 11 6.67 33.20 27.14
C GLY A 11 7.21 31.78 27.01
N ILE A 12 6.33 30.78 27.15
CA ILE A 12 6.62 29.40 26.80
C ILE A 12 6.57 29.31 25.28
N VAL A 13 7.74 29.34 24.64
CA VAL A 13 7.85 28.94 23.23
C VAL A 13 7.81 27.43 23.19
N MET A 14 6.60 26.89 23.02
CA MET A 14 6.40 25.48 22.73
C MET A 14 6.76 25.27 21.26
N CYS A 15 8.02 25.00 20.98
CA CYS A 15 8.46 24.51 19.67
C CYS A 15 7.80 23.15 19.43
N ALA A 16 6.65 23.14 18.76
CA ALA A 16 6.08 21.94 18.19
C ALA A 16 7.06 21.43 17.13
N PHE A 17 7.76 20.34 17.45
CA PHE A 17 8.57 19.60 16.48
C PHE A 17 7.58 18.91 15.54
N MET A 18 7.12 19.63 14.51
CA MET A 18 6.35 19.01 13.43
C MET A 18 7.33 18.15 12.62
N PRO A 19 7.16 16.81 12.59
CA PRO A 19 7.93 16.00 11.67
C PRO A 19 7.62 16.49 10.26
N VAL A 20 8.64 16.97 9.56
CA VAL A 20 8.54 17.26 8.13
C VAL A 20 8.47 15.89 7.46
N PHE A 21 7.26 15.45 7.13
CA PHE A 21 7.08 14.32 6.24
C PHE A 21 7.57 14.74 4.86
N SER A 22 8.82 14.40 4.54
CA SER A 22 9.38 14.53 3.20
C SER A 22 8.83 13.41 2.31
N GLY A 23 7.52 13.44 2.03
CA GLY A 23 6.94 12.62 0.97
C GLY A 23 7.13 13.33 -0.37
N SER A 24 7.82 12.69 -1.31
CA SER A 24 7.88 13.16 -2.69
C SER A 24 6.50 13.02 -3.34
N LEU A 25 5.88 14.12 -3.78
CA LEU A 25 4.68 14.08 -4.62
C LEU A 25 5.10 13.86 -6.07
N ARG A 26 5.45 12.61 -6.40
CA ARG A 26 5.69 12.18 -7.79
C ARG A 26 4.60 11.20 -8.19
N ALA A 27 4.19 11.24 -9.45
CA ALA A 27 3.48 10.11 -10.04
C ALA A 27 4.35 8.85 -9.93
N ALA A 28 3.72 7.70 -9.69
CA ALA A 28 4.44 6.44 -9.72
C ALA A 28 4.99 6.21 -11.13
N SER A 29 6.24 5.77 -11.21
CA SER A 29 6.85 5.27 -12.44
C SER A 29 6.73 3.76 -12.53
N LEU A 30 7.00 3.25 -13.73
CA LEU A 30 7.10 1.82 -13.99
C LEU A 30 8.01 1.16 -12.94
N ARG A 31 7.48 0.11 -12.31
CA ARG A 31 8.12 -0.69 -11.25
C ARG A 31 8.34 0.03 -9.91
N ASP A 32 7.79 1.22 -9.69
CA ASP A 32 7.79 1.82 -8.34
C ASP A 32 7.03 0.95 -7.34
N VAL A 33 5.97 0.29 -7.81
CA VAL A 33 5.35 -0.85 -7.13
C VAL A 33 5.42 -2.04 -8.09
N VAL A 34 5.79 -3.21 -7.57
CA VAL A 34 5.83 -4.45 -8.35
C VAL A 34 4.89 -5.48 -7.75
N ILE A 35 4.38 -6.38 -8.59
CA ILE A 35 3.70 -7.59 -8.16
C ILE A 35 4.79 -8.56 -7.70
N ASN A 36 4.93 -8.75 -6.39
CA ASN A 36 6.03 -9.51 -5.80
C ASN A 36 5.71 -11.02 -5.74
N GLU A 37 4.49 -11.37 -5.35
CA GLU A 37 4.05 -12.75 -5.22
C GLU A 37 2.59 -12.91 -5.66
N ILE A 38 2.29 -14.06 -6.27
CA ILE A 38 0.93 -14.50 -6.60
C ILE A 38 0.81 -15.97 -6.16
N ALA A 39 -0.03 -16.22 -5.16
CA ALA A 39 -0.33 -17.57 -4.68
C ALA A 39 -1.71 -18.03 -5.17
N TRP A 40 -1.77 -18.32 -6.46
CA TRP A 40 -3.02 -18.65 -7.17
C TRP A 40 -3.58 -20.04 -6.85
N MET A 41 -2.76 -20.99 -6.40
CA MET A 41 -3.21 -22.37 -6.13
C MET A 41 -3.95 -22.53 -4.80
N GLY A 42 -4.06 -21.47 -4.02
CA GLY A 42 -4.46 -21.55 -2.63
C GLY A 42 -3.45 -22.32 -1.76
N THR A 43 -3.93 -22.88 -0.65
CA THR A 43 -3.15 -23.73 0.25
C THR A 43 -3.64 -25.18 0.17
N ALA A 44 -2.91 -26.10 0.84
CA ALA A 44 -3.40 -27.47 1.01
C ALA A 44 -4.66 -27.56 1.88
N ALA A 45 -4.95 -26.55 2.70
CA ALA A 45 -6.15 -26.50 3.53
C ALA A 45 -7.37 -26.04 2.70
N SER A 46 -7.17 -25.09 1.79
CA SER A 46 -8.24 -24.54 0.97
C SER A 46 -7.71 -23.89 -0.32
N THR A 47 -8.39 -24.16 -1.44
CA THR A 47 -8.12 -23.51 -2.73
C THR A 47 -8.59 -22.07 -2.79
N TYR A 48 -9.29 -21.57 -1.76
CA TYR A 48 -9.69 -20.17 -1.66
C TYR A 48 -8.63 -19.32 -0.98
N ASP A 49 -7.61 -19.95 -0.39
CA ASP A 49 -6.56 -19.30 0.38
C ASP A 49 -5.51 -18.68 -0.57
N GLU A 50 -5.99 -17.79 -1.43
CA GLU A 50 -5.23 -17.07 -2.45
C GLU A 50 -4.80 -15.70 -1.93
N TRP A 51 -3.56 -15.32 -2.23
CA TRP A 51 -3.05 -14.00 -1.93
C TRP A 51 -2.20 -13.41 -3.06
N ILE A 52 -2.12 -12.09 -3.06
CA ILE A 52 -1.22 -11.31 -3.91
C ILE A 52 -0.44 -10.35 -3.01
N GLU A 53 0.86 -10.25 -3.23
CA GLU A 53 1.70 -9.30 -2.52
C GLU A 53 2.25 -8.25 -3.49
N LEU A 54 2.10 -6.97 -3.12
CA LEU A 54 2.73 -5.86 -3.81
C LEU A 54 3.93 -5.36 -3.00
N TYR A 55 4.99 -4.95 -3.69
CA TYR A 55 6.19 -4.41 -3.06
C TYR A 55 6.52 -3.02 -3.61
N ASN A 56 6.73 -2.05 -2.72
CA ASN A 56 7.21 -0.72 -3.07
C ASN A 56 8.74 -0.73 -3.21
N THR A 57 9.26 -0.49 -4.41
CA THR A 57 10.70 -0.52 -4.67
C THR A 57 11.41 0.79 -4.32
N THR A 58 10.66 1.80 -3.89
CA THR A 58 11.14 3.18 -3.70
C THR A 58 11.39 3.51 -2.23
N GLY A 59 12.11 4.61 -2.02
CA GLY A 59 12.33 5.21 -0.69
C GLY A 59 11.20 6.11 -0.20
N ASP A 60 10.10 6.23 -0.95
CA ASP A 60 8.96 7.09 -0.65
C ASP A 60 7.72 6.24 -0.33
N THR A 61 6.80 6.75 0.51
CA THR A 61 5.48 6.11 0.68
C THR A 61 4.66 6.27 -0.61
N ILE A 62 4.04 5.19 -1.08
CA ILE A 62 3.17 5.20 -2.26
C ILE A 62 1.72 4.96 -1.85
N THR A 63 0.83 5.89 -2.21
CA THR A 63 -0.61 5.74 -2.02
C THR A 63 -1.22 4.96 -3.17
N LEU A 64 -1.98 3.90 -2.85
CA LEU A 64 -2.63 3.01 -3.82
C LEU A 64 -4.10 3.38 -4.10
N THR A 65 -4.62 4.47 -3.50
CA THR A 65 -6.00 4.89 -3.69
C THR A 65 -6.38 4.98 -5.17
N ASN A 66 -7.40 4.22 -5.56
CA ASN A 66 -7.91 4.10 -6.93
C ASN A 66 -6.94 3.49 -7.94
N TRP A 67 -5.85 2.87 -7.49
CA TRP A 67 -5.06 1.99 -8.36
C TRP A 67 -5.87 0.74 -8.67
N THR A 68 -5.55 0.08 -9.78
CA THR A 68 -6.23 -1.15 -10.18
C THR A 68 -5.23 -2.28 -10.38
N LEU A 69 -5.54 -3.45 -9.83
CA LEU A 69 -4.87 -4.70 -10.14
C LEU A 69 -5.87 -5.61 -10.82
N SER A 70 -5.61 -5.98 -12.07
CA SER A 70 -6.56 -6.76 -12.88
C SER A 70 -5.87 -7.86 -13.67
N SER A 71 -6.47 -9.05 -13.69
CA SER A 71 -6.15 -10.11 -14.67
C SER A 71 -6.64 -9.73 -16.07
N ALA A 72 -5.96 -10.20 -17.11
CA ALA A 72 -6.31 -9.94 -18.51
C ALA A 72 -7.64 -10.58 -18.94
N ASP A 73 -8.09 -11.64 -18.26
CA ASP A 73 -9.41 -12.25 -18.50
C ASP A 73 -10.56 -11.49 -17.82
N GLY A 74 -10.23 -10.47 -17.03
CA GLY A 74 -11.14 -9.57 -16.33
C GLY A 74 -11.45 -9.97 -14.88
N THR A 75 -10.95 -11.10 -14.38
CA THR A 75 -11.16 -11.53 -12.98
C THR A 75 -9.87 -12.07 -12.36
N PRO A 76 -9.42 -11.57 -11.19
CA PRO A 76 -10.03 -10.50 -10.42
C PRO A 76 -9.75 -9.12 -11.06
N SER A 77 -10.60 -8.15 -10.73
CA SER A 77 -10.39 -6.73 -11.02
C SER A 77 -10.56 -5.96 -9.71
N ILE A 78 -9.45 -5.57 -9.13
CA ILE A 78 -9.35 -5.09 -7.74
C ILE A 78 -9.05 -3.60 -7.78
N THR A 79 -9.94 -2.79 -7.18
CA THR A 79 -9.61 -1.40 -6.86
C THR A 79 -8.87 -1.36 -5.53
N LEU A 80 -7.67 -0.80 -5.53
CA LEU A 80 -6.80 -0.72 -4.38
C LEU A 80 -7.05 0.55 -3.56
N SER A 81 -6.75 0.45 -2.26
CA SER A 81 -6.79 1.54 -1.30
C SER A 81 -5.68 1.39 -0.27
N GLY A 82 -5.38 2.45 0.48
CA GLY A 82 -4.26 2.45 1.44
C GLY A 82 -2.94 2.92 0.81
N SER A 83 -1.84 2.56 1.46
CA SER A 83 -0.50 3.01 1.06
C SER A 83 0.56 1.98 1.44
N ILE A 84 1.62 1.90 0.65
CA ILE A 84 2.80 1.08 0.94
C ILE A 84 3.92 1.99 1.47
N ALA A 85 4.47 1.66 2.63
CA ALA A 85 5.65 2.34 3.16
C ALA A 85 6.88 2.17 2.23
N PRO A 86 7.93 3.01 2.37
CA PRO A 86 9.20 2.81 1.67
C PRO A 86 9.73 1.39 1.85
N TYR A 87 10.04 0.70 0.75
CA TYR A 87 10.50 -0.70 0.79
C TYR A 87 9.56 -1.66 1.56
N GLY A 88 8.27 -1.28 1.65
CA GLY A 88 7.24 -2.05 2.33
C GLY A 88 6.47 -2.97 1.38
N TYR A 89 5.64 -3.80 1.98
CA TYR A 89 4.76 -4.74 1.29
C TYR A 89 3.29 -4.36 1.51
N PHE A 90 2.42 -4.83 0.63
CA PHE A 90 0.98 -4.69 0.74
C PHE A 90 0.33 -6.02 0.37
N LEU A 91 -0.32 -6.64 1.35
CA LEU A 91 -0.88 -7.98 1.24
C LEU A 91 -2.37 -7.93 0.91
N LEU A 92 -2.75 -8.62 -0.16
CA LEU A 92 -4.13 -8.83 -0.55
C LEU A 92 -4.52 -10.28 -0.33
N GLU A 93 -5.59 -10.53 0.43
CA GLU A 93 -6.15 -11.88 0.62
C GLU A 93 -7.54 -11.99 0.02
N ARG A 94 -7.85 -13.18 -0.51
CA ARG A 94 -9.15 -13.45 -1.11
C ARG A 94 -10.18 -13.78 -0.03
N SER A 95 -11.32 -13.09 -0.09
CA SER A 95 -12.55 -13.32 0.70
C SER A 95 -12.46 -13.07 2.21
N ASP A 96 -11.37 -13.42 2.89
CA ASP A 96 -11.15 -13.19 4.32
C ASP A 96 -9.65 -13.03 4.68
N ASP A 97 -9.37 -12.78 5.96
CA ASP A 97 -8.04 -12.46 6.53
C ASP A 97 -7.43 -13.67 7.27
N ASN A 98 -7.62 -14.88 6.77
CA ASN A 98 -7.11 -16.11 7.42
C ASN A 98 -6.17 -16.93 6.53
N THR A 99 -5.84 -16.45 5.34
CA THR A 99 -4.96 -17.15 4.40
C THR A 99 -3.52 -17.15 4.91
N VAL A 100 -2.98 -15.98 5.23
CA VAL A 100 -1.65 -15.84 5.84
C VAL A 100 -1.83 -15.65 7.36
N SER A 101 -1.64 -16.73 8.12
CA SER A 101 -2.01 -16.78 9.55
C SER A 101 -1.31 -15.76 10.46
N ASP A 102 -0.15 -15.25 10.06
CA ASP A 102 0.75 -14.47 10.92
C ASP A 102 0.84 -12.99 10.49
N ILE A 103 0.17 -12.60 9.40
CA ILE A 103 0.19 -11.26 8.83
C ILE A 103 -1.23 -10.91 8.38
N SER A 104 -1.82 -9.88 8.96
CA SER A 104 -3.11 -9.37 8.48
C SER A 104 -2.97 -8.77 7.07
N ALA A 105 -3.93 -9.08 6.22
CA ALA A 105 -4.13 -8.47 4.92
C ALA A 105 -4.35 -6.96 5.05
N ASP A 106 -3.66 -6.19 4.20
CA ASP A 106 -3.93 -4.77 4.04
C ASP A 106 -5.24 -4.54 3.29
N GLN A 107 -5.66 -5.49 2.45
CA GLN A 107 -6.93 -5.43 1.74
C GLN A 107 -7.50 -6.80 1.41
N ILE A 108 -8.80 -6.99 1.69
CA ILE A 108 -9.54 -8.16 1.22
C ILE A 108 -10.09 -7.91 -0.18
N TYR A 109 -9.93 -8.87 -1.08
CA TYR A 109 -10.49 -8.83 -2.44
C TYR A 109 -11.43 -10.00 -2.73
N THR A 110 -12.14 -9.90 -3.86
CA THR A 110 -13.04 -10.95 -4.36
C THR A 110 -12.77 -11.24 -5.82
N GLY A 111 -13.11 -12.44 -6.27
CA GLY A 111 -12.74 -12.97 -7.58
C GLY A 111 -11.61 -13.99 -7.42
N ALA A 112 -11.70 -15.09 -8.15
CA ALA A 112 -10.67 -16.13 -8.12
C ALA A 112 -9.49 -15.75 -9.00
N LEU A 113 -8.30 -16.17 -8.62
CA LEU A 113 -7.16 -16.28 -9.53
C LEU A 113 -7.37 -17.50 -10.45
N GLY A 114 -6.99 -17.36 -11.71
CA GLY A 114 -7.11 -18.40 -12.72
C GLY A 114 -5.97 -19.43 -12.66
N ASP A 115 -6.31 -20.70 -12.89
CA ASP A 115 -5.38 -21.84 -12.80
C ASP A 115 -4.43 -22.00 -14.00
N ALA A 116 -4.52 -21.11 -15.01
CA ALA A 116 -3.91 -21.30 -16.33
C ALA A 116 -2.76 -20.33 -16.66
N GLY A 117 -2.20 -19.64 -15.65
CA GLY A 117 -1.25 -18.55 -15.85
C GLY A 117 -1.99 -17.30 -16.32
N GLU A 118 -2.06 -16.30 -15.44
CA GLU A 118 -2.76 -15.06 -15.71
C GLU A 118 -1.78 -13.92 -15.98
N ASP A 119 -2.11 -13.09 -16.98
CA ASP A 119 -1.42 -11.83 -17.21
C ASP A 119 -2.04 -10.76 -16.29
N PHE A 120 -1.29 -10.32 -15.28
CA PHE A 120 -1.74 -9.28 -14.36
C PHE A 120 -1.25 -7.90 -14.77
N SER A 121 -2.10 -6.88 -14.63
CA SER A 121 -1.70 -5.49 -14.82
C SER A 121 -1.99 -4.69 -13.56
N LEU A 122 -0.96 -4.05 -13.00
CA LEU A 122 -1.08 -3.04 -11.97
C LEU A 122 -1.05 -1.66 -12.62
N LYS A 123 -2.06 -0.84 -12.37
CA LYS A 123 -2.17 0.52 -12.88
C LYS A 123 -2.41 1.52 -11.77
N ASP A 124 -1.86 2.71 -11.92
CA ASP A 124 -2.15 3.81 -11.02
C ASP A 124 -3.54 4.41 -11.24
N SER A 125 -3.90 5.38 -10.39
CA SER A 125 -5.17 6.12 -10.46
C SER A 125 -5.41 6.91 -11.75
N SER A 126 -4.37 7.07 -12.60
CA SER A 126 -4.44 7.75 -13.90
C SER A 126 -4.39 6.76 -15.07
N ASP A 127 -4.67 5.48 -14.81
CA ASP A 127 -4.58 4.36 -15.76
C ASP A 127 -3.18 4.10 -16.34
N THR A 128 -2.13 4.64 -15.73
CA THR A 128 -0.75 4.37 -16.13
C THR A 128 -0.34 2.98 -15.65
N VAL A 129 0.17 2.14 -16.54
CA VAL A 129 0.70 0.82 -16.16
C VAL A 129 1.97 1.00 -15.33
N ILE A 130 1.93 0.49 -14.10
CA ILE A 130 3.06 0.49 -13.17
C ILE A 130 3.80 -0.84 -13.22
N ASP A 131 3.08 -1.95 -13.33
CA ASP A 131 3.68 -3.28 -13.50
C ASP A 131 2.80 -4.24 -14.30
N ARG A 132 3.42 -5.28 -14.86
CA ARG A 132 2.76 -6.40 -15.51
C ARG A 132 3.58 -7.67 -15.37
N VAL A 133 2.92 -8.77 -14.99
CA VAL A 133 3.49 -10.11 -14.86
C VAL A 133 2.67 -11.13 -15.61
#